data_AF-A0A2T1G2H5-F1
#
_entry.id   AF-A0A2T1G2H5-F1
#
_cell.length_a   1.000
_cell.length_b   1.000
_cell.length_c   1.000
_cell.angle_alpha   90.00
_cell.angle_beta   90.00
_cell.angle_gamma   90.00
#
_symmetry.space_group_name_H-M   'P 1'
#
loop_
_entity.id
_entity.type
_entity.pdbx_description
1 polymer ?
#
loop_
_entity_poly.entity_id
_entity_poly.type
_entity_poly.pdbx_seq_one_letter_code
_entity_poly.pdbx_strand_id
1 'polypeptide(L)'
;MAGCFGAVLIYHFLIQSITMSRVNLASDSKQYVGIYRLFWVVWTIMLLSAILVAPFMKPLYQNWNITEWSIDYSDGFVRRGLFGAGINWFRQWQIQPLPLIFGIASTAYICTSLLWIKAIRRIHSKLSQNELLLLLFNPCTILFFTLDGSPLRKDIFPILFTMISLSIVRSIDPQRHQFSIKFILFSLWQAVCGVILALSHEGIALFFWLPINWLLFAVVSSKLTYPQIESLARQKLVRYLWQILVFLPTIVACAAAIKWSGNSGTALAICKNWESVLAVNCATQSADTAAISALSWDLSEAWSKSGFTLLDTGVVLLWFIPFWFWTGIHLRIANKVSISPSFSVKIAAWIGIFTLPIYLIGWDWGRWFAMQSMLILATVLILADSQWSADLEARLDLWYRQSSIINRPFRWSQNFSQFILDRSTKYFNFSASTLWYSGVIGLPHCCATTLAILVKGFPGGFIVAAIRLFTIDLSP
;
A
#
# COMPACT_ATOMS: atom_id res chain seq x y z
N MET A 1 -1.46 11.35 -26.45
CA MET A 1 -0.87 10.28 -25.61
C MET A 1 0.66 10.24 -25.67
N ALA A 2 1.29 10.22 -26.86
CA ALA A 2 2.76 10.15 -26.99
C ALA A 2 3.52 11.29 -26.27
N GLY A 3 3.01 12.52 -26.27
CA GLY A 3 3.65 13.68 -25.61
C GLY A 3 3.68 13.63 -24.08
N CYS A 4 2.56 13.32 -23.42
CA CYS A 4 2.52 13.15 -21.95
C CYS A 4 3.34 11.92 -21.51
N PHE A 5 3.33 10.86 -22.31
CA PHE A 5 4.11 9.65 -22.06
C PHE A 5 5.63 9.91 -22.19
N GLY A 6 6.04 10.68 -23.20
CA GLY A 6 7.41 11.16 -23.35
C GLY A 6 7.84 12.04 -22.16
N ALA A 7 6.97 12.92 -21.66
CA ALA A 7 7.26 13.75 -20.49
C ALA A 7 7.45 12.91 -19.21
N VAL A 8 6.63 11.88 -18.98
CA VAL A 8 6.78 10.97 -17.83
C VAL A 8 8.06 10.15 -17.94
N LEU A 9 8.39 9.63 -19.12
CA LEU A 9 9.64 8.92 -19.38
C LEU A 9 10.87 9.81 -19.19
N ILE A 10 10.85 11.04 -19.73
CA ILE A 10 11.93 12.02 -19.58
C ILE A 10 12.09 12.40 -18.12
N TYR A 11 11.00 12.70 -17.41
CA TYR A 11 11.01 13.01 -15.98
C TYR A 11 11.55 11.83 -15.15
N HIS A 12 11.19 10.60 -15.53
CA HIS A 12 11.68 9.37 -14.90
C HIS A 12 13.18 9.15 -15.13
N PHE A 13 13.65 9.30 -16.38
CA PHE A 13 15.09 9.25 -16.71
C PHE A 13 15.86 10.37 -16.01
N LEU A 14 15.29 11.57 -15.89
CA LEU A 14 15.90 12.68 -15.14
C LEU A 14 15.98 12.35 -13.64
N ILE A 15 14.91 11.84 -13.03
CA ILE A 15 14.91 11.43 -11.62
C ILE A 15 15.91 10.31 -11.38
N GLN A 16 15.97 9.30 -12.25
CA GLN A 16 16.98 8.26 -12.17
C GLN A 16 18.38 8.87 -12.24
N SER A 17 18.65 9.73 -13.20
CA SER A 17 19.97 10.36 -13.40
C SER A 17 20.36 11.28 -12.23
N ILE A 18 19.43 12.04 -11.65
CA ILE A 18 19.63 12.90 -10.47
C ILE A 18 19.82 12.05 -9.21
N THR A 19 18.99 11.02 -9.04
CA THR A 19 19.06 10.10 -7.91
C THR A 19 20.35 9.29 -7.92
N MET A 20 20.94 9.08 -9.10
CA MET A 20 22.17 8.33 -9.34
C MET A 20 23.42 9.21 -9.24
N SER A 21 23.39 10.44 -9.76
CA SER A 21 24.52 11.39 -9.70
C SER A 21 24.80 11.89 -8.29
N ARG A 22 23.80 11.91 -7.40
CA ARG A 22 23.98 12.27 -5.98
C ARG A 22 24.45 11.11 -5.09
N VAL A 23 24.63 9.91 -5.65
CA VAL A 23 25.20 8.77 -4.90
C VAL A 23 26.73 8.89 -4.89
N ASN A 24 27.25 9.94 -4.26
CA ASN A 24 28.63 9.97 -3.79
C ASN A 24 28.70 9.13 -2.53
N LEU A 25 28.82 7.82 -2.70
CA LEU A 25 29.06 6.91 -1.59
C LEU A 25 30.54 6.51 -1.60
N ALA A 26 31.17 6.61 -0.43
CA ALA A 26 32.53 6.18 -0.16
C ALA A 26 32.76 4.70 -0.58
N SER A 27 34.03 4.31 -0.70
CA SER A 27 34.56 3.14 -1.42
C SER A 27 33.91 1.77 -1.16
N ASP A 28 33.20 1.55 -0.05
CA ASP A 28 32.52 0.27 0.25
C ASP A 28 31.12 0.11 -0.40
N SER A 29 30.73 1.05 -1.26
CA SER A 29 29.35 1.20 -1.72
C SER A 29 29.05 0.74 -3.15
N LYS A 30 30.06 0.40 -3.95
CA LYS A 30 29.88 0.11 -5.38
C LYS A 30 28.89 -1.04 -5.62
N GLN A 31 28.94 -2.07 -4.77
CA GLN A 31 28.04 -3.24 -4.88
C GLN A 31 26.57 -2.89 -4.59
N TYR A 32 26.29 -2.05 -3.58
CA TYR A 32 24.92 -1.60 -3.28
C TYR A 32 24.32 -0.75 -4.40
N VAL A 33 25.15 0.07 -5.06
CA VAL A 33 24.74 0.85 -6.23
C VAL A 33 24.25 -0.07 -7.34
N GLY A 34 24.91 -1.20 -7.59
CA GLY A 34 24.48 -2.22 -8.55
C GLY A 34 23.08 -2.76 -8.23
N ILE A 35 22.79 -3.07 -6.98
CA ILE A 35 21.48 -3.59 -6.54
C ILE A 35 20.36 -2.55 -6.76
N TYR A 36 20.57 -1.29 -6.38
CA TYR A 36 19.57 -0.25 -6.63
C TYR A 36 19.35 0.00 -8.12
N ARG A 37 20.41 -0.07 -8.93
CA ARG A 37 20.31 0.03 -10.40
C ARG A 37 19.46 -1.10 -10.97
N LEU A 38 19.76 -2.34 -10.56
CA LEU A 38 18.98 -3.51 -10.98
C LEU A 38 17.51 -3.36 -10.59
N PHE A 39 17.23 -2.95 -9.35
CA PHE A 39 15.86 -2.70 -8.90
C PHE A 39 15.16 -1.65 -9.77
N TRP A 40 15.81 -0.52 -10.04
CA TRP A 40 15.22 0.51 -10.88
C TRP A 40 14.96 0.04 -12.31
N VAL A 41 15.87 -0.72 -12.91
CA VAL A 41 15.68 -1.28 -14.25
C VAL A 41 14.49 -2.22 -14.25
N VAL A 42 14.46 -3.22 -13.36
CA VAL A 42 13.36 -4.19 -13.27
C VAL A 42 12.03 -3.50 -12.98
N TRP A 43 11.99 -2.62 -11.98
CA TRP A 43 10.80 -1.86 -11.62
C TRP A 43 10.31 -0.98 -12.77
N THR A 44 11.21 -0.34 -13.53
CA THR A 44 10.84 0.47 -14.68
C THR A 44 10.28 -0.39 -15.80
N ILE A 45 10.90 -1.54 -16.08
CA ILE A 45 10.39 -2.50 -17.07
C ILE A 45 9.00 -2.98 -16.67
N MET A 46 8.78 -3.29 -15.38
CA MET A 46 7.48 -3.72 -14.88
C MET A 46 6.44 -2.61 -14.93
N LEU A 47 6.80 -1.38 -14.55
CA LEU A 47 5.90 -0.23 -14.64
C LEU A 47 5.56 0.11 -16.08
N LEU A 48 6.56 0.16 -16.97
CA LEU A 48 6.34 0.40 -18.40
C LEU A 48 5.53 -0.73 -19.02
N SER A 49 5.81 -1.99 -18.68
CA SER A 49 4.98 -3.11 -19.10
C SER A 49 3.54 -2.93 -18.61
N ALA A 50 3.34 -2.59 -17.34
CA ALA A 50 2.01 -2.36 -16.80
C ALA A 50 1.29 -1.17 -17.48
N ILE A 51 2.00 -0.08 -17.79
CA ILE A 51 1.42 1.11 -18.44
C ILE A 51 1.21 0.91 -19.94
N LEU A 52 2.14 0.25 -20.63
CA LEU A 52 2.11 0.07 -22.08
C LEU A 52 1.22 -1.10 -22.47
N VAL A 53 1.31 -2.22 -21.77
CA VAL A 53 0.54 -3.43 -22.09
C VAL A 53 -0.90 -3.26 -21.64
N ALA A 54 -1.17 -2.58 -20.51
CA ALA A 54 -2.55 -2.39 -20.04
C ALA A 54 -3.46 -1.86 -21.17
N PRO A 55 -3.20 -0.70 -21.82
CA PRO A 55 -4.01 -0.15 -22.93
C PRO A 55 -4.37 -1.14 -24.05
N PHE A 56 -3.48 -2.07 -24.39
CA PHE A 56 -3.69 -3.01 -25.48
C PHE A 56 -4.39 -4.31 -25.06
N MET A 57 -4.54 -4.54 -23.76
CA MET A 57 -5.40 -5.59 -23.23
C MET A 57 -6.85 -5.12 -23.41
N LYS A 58 -7.47 -5.47 -24.53
CA LYS A 58 -8.83 -5.08 -24.92
C LYS A 58 -9.97 -5.35 -23.89
N PRO A 59 -9.84 -6.17 -22.81
CA PRO A 59 -10.82 -6.15 -21.72
C PRO A 59 -10.57 -5.06 -20.66
N LEU A 60 -9.71 -4.06 -20.89
CA LEU A 60 -9.43 -3.00 -19.91
C LEU A 60 -10.67 -2.24 -19.42
N TYR A 61 -11.61 -1.96 -20.31
CA TYR A 61 -12.85 -1.29 -19.93
C TYR A 61 -13.74 -2.19 -19.07
N GLN A 62 -13.51 -3.51 -19.14
CA GLN A 62 -14.11 -4.53 -18.28
C GLN A 62 -13.31 -4.77 -17.00
N ASN A 63 -12.19 -4.06 -16.82
CA ASN A 63 -11.35 -4.22 -15.66
C ASN A 63 -11.94 -3.44 -14.48
N TRP A 64 -12.15 -4.13 -13.37
CA TRP A 64 -12.50 -3.56 -12.07
C TRP A 64 -11.68 -2.30 -11.76
N ASN A 65 -10.39 -2.32 -12.11
CA ASN A 65 -9.44 -1.27 -11.80
C ASN A 65 -9.76 0.05 -12.48
N ILE A 66 -10.35 0.07 -13.69
CA ILE A 66 -10.70 1.32 -14.41
C ILE A 66 -12.13 1.75 -14.07
N THR A 67 -13.06 0.80 -14.03
CA THR A 67 -14.47 1.08 -13.72
C THR A 67 -14.64 1.67 -12.32
N GLU A 68 -13.78 1.32 -11.36
CA GLU A 68 -13.76 1.93 -10.03
C GLU A 68 -13.42 3.44 -10.05
N TRP A 69 -12.58 3.92 -10.97
CA TRP A 69 -12.33 5.37 -11.13
C TRP A 69 -13.50 6.11 -11.75
N SER A 70 -14.40 5.38 -12.40
CA SER A 70 -15.55 5.94 -13.10
C SER A 70 -16.76 6.10 -12.18
N ILE A 71 -16.72 5.56 -10.96
CA ILE A 71 -17.75 5.87 -9.96
C ILE A 71 -17.67 7.36 -9.63
N ASP A 72 -18.75 8.10 -9.93
CA ASP A 72 -18.87 9.55 -9.73
C ASP A 72 -20.20 9.93 -9.06
N TYR A 73 -20.46 11.23 -8.92
CA TYR A 73 -21.67 11.76 -8.29
C TYR A 73 -22.75 12.21 -9.30
N SER A 74 -22.75 11.66 -10.51
CA SER A 74 -23.70 12.06 -11.57
C SER A 74 -25.17 11.80 -11.20
N ASP A 75 -25.44 10.82 -10.36
CA ASP A 75 -26.77 10.47 -9.82
C ASP A 75 -26.88 10.79 -8.31
N GLY A 76 -26.17 11.83 -7.86
CA GLY A 76 -26.11 12.23 -6.46
C GLY A 76 -24.95 11.60 -5.68
N PHE A 77 -24.93 11.82 -4.36
CA PHE A 77 -23.85 11.32 -3.52
C PHE A 77 -23.90 9.79 -3.41
N VAL A 78 -22.78 9.13 -3.70
CA VAL A 78 -22.58 7.68 -3.60
C VAL A 78 -21.18 7.37 -3.08
N ARG A 79 -20.97 6.23 -2.40
CA ARG A 79 -19.62 5.81 -2.00
C ARG A 79 -18.66 5.78 -3.19
N ARG A 80 -17.38 6.05 -2.93
CA ARG A 80 -16.25 5.97 -3.89
C ARG A 80 -16.26 7.00 -5.03
N GLY A 81 -17.24 7.91 -5.04
CA GLY A 81 -17.47 8.85 -6.13
C GLY A 81 -16.46 9.99 -6.29
N LEU A 82 -15.58 10.24 -5.31
CA LEU A 82 -14.73 11.43 -5.31
C LEU A 82 -13.81 11.51 -6.53
N PHE A 83 -13.11 10.43 -6.87
CA PHE A 83 -12.20 10.43 -8.01
C PHE A 83 -12.93 10.52 -9.34
N GLY A 84 -14.05 9.81 -9.52
CA GLY A 84 -14.82 9.91 -10.76
C GLY A 84 -15.42 11.28 -10.96
N ALA A 85 -15.88 11.94 -9.89
CA ALA A 85 -16.34 13.32 -9.96
C ALA A 85 -15.21 14.28 -10.39
N GLY A 86 -14.01 14.10 -9.84
CA GLY A 86 -12.82 14.85 -10.28
C GLY A 86 -12.48 14.60 -11.75
N ILE A 87 -12.50 13.35 -12.20
CA ILE A 87 -12.21 13.01 -13.60
C ILE A 87 -13.28 13.57 -14.55
N ASN A 88 -14.55 13.52 -14.16
CA ASN A 88 -15.65 14.11 -14.91
C ASN A 88 -15.53 15.64 -14.98
N TRP A 89 -15.05 16.30 -13.92
CA TRP A 89 -14.74 17.73 -13.96
C TRP A 89 -13.65 18.06 -14.99
N PHE A 90 -12.55 17.30 -15.03
CA PHE A 90 -11.51 17.48 -16.06
C PHE A 90 -11.99 17.14 -17.48
N ARG A 91 -12.97 16.26 -17.64
CA ARG A 91 -13.58 15.95 -18.96
C ARG A 91 -14.22 17.19 -19.60
N GLN A 92 -14.75 18.11 -18.79
CA GLN A 92 -15.28 19.39 -19.29
C GLN A 92 -14.20 20.24 -19.98
N TRP A 93 -12.93 20.00 -19.66
CA TRP A 93 -11.76 20.67 -20.24
C TRP A 93 -11.15 19.84 -21.38
N GLN A 94 -11.94 18.92 -21.96
CA GLN A 94 -11.53 18.01 -23.03
C GLN A 94 -10.35 17.08 -22.67
N ILE A 95 -10.03 16.92 -21.38
CA ILE A 95 -9.02 15.98 -20.92
C ILE A 95 -9.62 14.57 -20.94
N GLN A 96 -8.96 13.67 -21.67
CA GLN A 96 -9.38 12.28 -21.78
C GLN A 96 -9.23 11.56 -20.42
N PRO A 97 -10.27 10.88 -19.91
CA PRO A 97 -10.27 10.23 -18.59
C PRO A 97 -9.17 9.20 -18.38
N LEU A 98 -8.89 8.35 -19.38
CA LEU A 98 -7.89 7.30 -19.25
C LEU A 98 -6.48 7.87 -18.99
N PRO A 99 -5.90 8.75 -19.82
CA PRO A 99 -4.62 9.39 -19.51
C PRO A 99 -4.54 10.03 -18.12
N LEU A 100 -5.65 10.62 -17.65
CA LEU A 100 -5.72 11.23 -16.33
C LEU A 100 -5.63 10.17 -15.21
N ILE A 101 -6.40 9.08 -15.30
CA ILE A 101 -6.35 7.96 -14.36
C ILE A 101 -4.93 7.38 -14.31
N PHE A 102 -4.34 7.08 -15.47
CA PHE A 102 -2.98 6.57 -15.57
C PHE A 102 -1.97 7.55 -14.95
N GLY A 103 -2.10 8.85 -15.23
CA GLY A 103 -1.23 9.89 -14.68
C GLY A 103 -1.31 9.96 -13.15
N ILE A 104 -2.51 9.99 -12.58
CA ILE A 104 -2.72 10.04 -11.13
C ILE A 104 -2.17 8.78 -10.46
N ALA A 105 -2.56 7.60 -10.95
CA ALA A 105 -2.20 6.32 -10.33
C ALA A 105 -0.69 6.05 -10.45
N SER A 106 -0.09 6.29 -11.62
CA SER A 106 1.36 6.17 -11.83
C SER A 106 2.14 7.15 -10.97
N THR A 107 1.66 8.39 -10.83
CA THR A 107 2.31 9.38 -9.95
C THR A 107 2.30 8.93 -8.50
N ALA A 108 1.15 8.47 -7.99
CA ALA A 108 1.04 7.95 -6.63
C ALA A 108 1.96 6.75 -6.40
N TYR A 109 2.04 5.84 -7.38
CA TYR A 109 2.93 4.69 -7.34
C TYR A 109 4.42 5.08 -7.37
N ILE A 110 4.84 5.98 -8.26
CA ILE A 110 6.19 6.55 -8.31
C ILE A 110 6.57 7.19 -6.96
N CYS A 111 5.69 8.04 -6.41
CA CYS A 111 5.92 8.68 -5.12
C CYS A 111 6.09 7.66 -4.00
N THR A 112 5.28 6.60 -4.00
CA THR A 112 5.38 5.50 -3.02
C THR A 112 6.72 4.78 -3.15
N SER A 113 7.13 4.41 -4.38
CA SER A 113 8.43 3.79 -4.66
C SER A 113 9.60 4.66 -4.21
N LEU A 114 9.56 5.98 -4.46
CA LEU A 114 10.61 6.90 -4.04
C LEU A 114 10.72 6.99 -2.51
N LEU A 115 9.59 7.06 -1.81
CA LEU A 115 9.57 7.02 -0.34
C LEU A 115 10.07 5.67 0.19
N TRP A 116 9.76 4.58 -0.50
CA TRP A 116 10.19 3.22 -0.15
C TRP A 116 11.71 3.08 -0.23
N ILE A 117 12.28 3.47 -1.36
CA ILE A 117 13.73 3.46 -1.58
C ILE A 117 14.42 4.39 -0.58
N LYS A 118 13.84 5.57 -0.30
CA LYS A 118 14.36 6.47 0.72
C LYS A 118 14.38 5.84 2.11
N ALA A 119 13.35 5.06 2.46
CA ALA A 119 13.30 4.33 3.73
C ALA A 119 14.38 3.24 3.79
N ILE A 120 14.50 2.40 2.75
CA ILE A 120 15.51 1.34 2.67
C ILE A 120 16.94 1.91 2.70
N ARG A 121 17.20 3.00 1.97
CA ARG A 121 18.52 3.65 1.94
C ARG A 121 19.01 4.10 3.31
N ARG A 122 18.12 4.40 4.25
CA ARG A 122 18.51 4.80 5.61
C ARG A 122 19.07 3.65 6.43
N ILE A 123 18.63 2.43 6.15
CA ILE A 123 19.01 1.25 6.91
C ILE A 123 19.97 0.33 6.14
N HIS A 124 20.30 0.64 4.88
CA HIS A 124 21.03 -0.28 4.02
C HIS A 124 22.38 -0.72 4.58
N SER A 125 23.04 0.14 5.36
CA SER A 125 24.34 -0.18 5.97
C SER A 125 24.22 -1.28 7.03
N LYS A 126 23.02 -1.56 7.53
CA LYS A 126 22.71 -2.61 8.50
C LYS A 126 22.22 -3.91 7.84
N LEU A 127 22.06 -3.92 6.52
CA LEU A 127 21.52 -5.04 5.77
C LEU A 127 22.62 -5.77 5.02
N SER A 128 22.51 -7.09 4.95
CA SER A 128 23.27 -7.87 3.96
C SER A 128 22.71 -7.61 2.55
N GLN A 129 23.49 -7.93 1.53
CA GLN A 129 23.05 -7.82 0.13
C GLN A 129 21.78 -8.63 -0.15
N ASN A 130 21.71 -9.86 0.37
CA ASN A 130 20.54 -10.72 0.21
C ASN A 130 19.29 -10.12 0.88
N GLU A 131 19.42 -9.51 2.05
CA GLU A 131 18.31 -8.84 2.72
C GLU A 131 17.86 -7.59 1.96
N LEU A 132 18.81 -6.84 1.39
CA LEU A 132 18.49 -5.69 0.55
C LEU A 132 17.75 -6.12 -0.74
N LEU A 133 18.23 -7.17 -1.40
CA LEU A 133 17.56 -7.77 -2.56
C LEU A 133 16.16 -8.24 -2.18
N LEU A 134 16.02 -8.96 -1.07
CA LEU A 134 14.72 -9.41 -0.58
C LEU A 134 13.77 -8.25 -0.29
N LEU A 135 14.22 -7.14 0.28
CA LEU A 135 13.36 -5.97 0.53
C LEU A 135 12.92 -5.25 -0.73
N LEU A 136 13.83 -5.09 -1.70
CA LEU A 136 13.56 -4.39 -2.95
C LEU A 136 12.69 -5.24 -3.88
N PHE A 137 12.94 -6.53 -3.94
CA PHE A 137 12.26 -7.47 -4.84
C PHE A 137 11.18 -8.30 -4.14
N ASN A 138 10.70 -7.87 -2.97
CA ASN A 138 9.63 -8.58 -2.27
C ASN A 138 8.32 -8.49 -3.10
N PRO A 139 7.76 -9.62 -3.57
CA PRO A 139 6.55 -9.63 -4.39
C PRO A 139 5.30 -9.20 -3.61
N CYS A 140 5.33 -9.17 -2.28
CA CYS A 140 4.25 -8.65 -1.42
C CYS A 140 4.41 -7.16 -1.10
N THR A 141 5.37 -6.46 -1.71
CA THR A 141 5.59 -5.02 -1.50
C THR A 141 5.23 -4.22 -2.75
N ILE A 142 6.07 -3.27 -3.15
CA ILE A 142 5.83 -2.40 -4.29
C ILE A 142 5.60 -3.21 -5.57
N LEU A 143 6.29 -4.34 -5.73
CA LEU A 143 6.16 -5.20 -6.91
C LEU A 143 4.79 -5.88 -7.04
N PHE A 144 4.06 -6.10 -5.92
CA PHE A 144 2.72 -6.70 -5.94
C PHE A 144 1.81 -5.92 -6.88
N PHE A 145 1.77 -4.61 -6.70
CA PHE A 145 0.88 -3.73 -7.44
C PHE A 145 1.18 -3.76 -8.94
N THR A 146 2.45 -3.86 -9.34
CA THR A 146 2.81 -4.02 -10.75
C THR A 146 2.47 -5.38 -11.35
N LEU A 147 2.62 -6.47 -10.60
CA LEU A 147 2.36 -7.82 -11.09
C LEU A 147 0.87 -8.11 -11.27
N ASP A 148 0.04 -7.52 -10.41
CA ASP A 148 -1.41 -7.73 -10.40
C ASP A 148 -2.16 -6.79 -11.38
N GLY A 149 -1.45 -5.99 -12.19
CA GLY A 149 -2.08 -4.93 -12.99
C GLY A 149 -2.74 -3.85 -12.13
N SER A 150 -2.39 -3.83 -10.84
CA SER A 150 -2.87 -2.94 -9.81
C SER A 150 -2.14 -1.58 -9.67
N PRO A 151 -1.17 -1.13 -10.50
CA PRO A 151 -0.66 0.25 -10.37
C PRO A 151 -1.76 1.28 -10.66
N LEU A 152 -2.82 0.86 -11.34
CA LEU A 152 -4.00 1.65 -11.63
C LEU A 152 -5.00 1.68 -10.48
N ARG A 153 -4.82 0.93 -9.38
CA ARG A 153 -5.79 0.94 -8.27
C ARG A 153 -5.54 2.10 -7.32
N LYS A 154 -6.62 2.57 -6.69
CA LYS A 154 -6.59 3.62 -5.66
C LYS A 154 -5.93 3.12 -4.35
N ASP A 155 -5.70 1.82 -4.23
CA ASP A 155 -5.20 1.15 -3.01
C ASP A 155 -3.76 1.53 -2.66
N ILE A 156 -3.03 2.17 -3.57
CA ILE A 156 -1.70 2.72 -3.30
C ILE A 156 -1.76 3.99 -2.42
N PHE A 157 -2.87 4.75 -2.46
CA PHE A 157 -3.03 5.97 -1.67
C PHE A 157 -2.93 5.80 -0.15
N PRO A 158 -3.59 4.83 0.51
CA PRO A 158 -3.41 4.63 1.95
C PRO A 158 -1.95 4.36 2.33
N ILE A 159 -1.20 3.65 1.49
CA ILE A 159 0.22 3.37 1.71
C ILE A 159 1.02 4.66 1.57
N LEU A 160 0.84 5.39 0.45
CA LEU A 160 1.48 6.67 0.19
C LEU A 160 1.23 7.67 1.32
N PHE A 161 -0.03 7.87 1.70
CA PHE A 161 -0.41 8.83 2.73
C PHE A 161 0.15 8.45 4.10
N THR A 162 0.19 7.15 4.43
CA THR A 162 0.84 6.67 5.66
C THR A 162 2.35 6.90 5.64
N MET A 163 3.03 6.66 4.52
CA MET A 163 4.47 6.91 4.39
C MET A 163 4.82 8.40 4.50
N ILE A 164 3.97 9.28 3.97
CA ILE A 164 4.09 10.72 4.16
C ILE A 164 3.86 11.07 5.63
N SER A 165 2.80 10.54 6.27
CA SER A 165 2.54 10.71 7.71
C SER A 165 3.75 10.34 8.55
N LEU A 166 4.33 9.15 8.33
CA LEU A 166 5.52 8.66 9.02
C LEU A 166 6.74 9.57 8.78
N SER A 167 6.91 10.07 7.56
CA SER A 167 7.99 11.02 7.23
C SER A 167 7.84 12.35 7.95
N ILE A 168 6.59 12.85 8.09
CA ILE A 168 6.28 14.07 8.85
C ILE A 168 6.54 13.82 10.34
N VAL A 169 6.04 12.72 10.91
CA VAL A 169 6.25 12.32 12.32
C VAL A 169 7.74 12.32 12.66
N ARG A 170 8.57 11.69 11.83
CA ARG A 170 10.02 11.65 12.04
C ARG A 170 10.67 13.04 12.04
N SER A 171 10.08 14.01 11.36
CA SER A 171 10.57 15.40 11.32
C SER A 171 10.11 16.25 12.52
N ILE A 172 9.15 15.75 13.31
CA ILE A 172 8.70 16.38 14.55
C ILE A 172 9.71 16.02 15.63
N ASP A 173 10.24 17.04 16.29
CA ASP A 173 11.17 16.89 17.41
C ASP A 173 10.40 16.34 18.62
N PRO A 174 10.73 15.12 19.10
CA PRO A 174 10.04 14.51 20.23
C PRO A 174 10.26 15.24 21.55
N GLN A 175 11.31 16.08 21.66
CA GLN A 175 11.62 16.86 22.86
C GLN A 175 10.91 18.22 22.85
N ARG A 176 10.40 18.67 21.70
CA ARG A 176 9.62 19.91 21.65
C ARG A 176 8.24 19.68 22.20
N HIS A 177 8.06 20.17 23.42
CA HIS A 177 6.84 20.03 24.19
C HIS A 177 5.70 21.00 23.81
N GLN A 178 5.86 21.80 22.74
CA GLN A 178 4.90 22.84 22.35
C GLN A 178 4.26 22.56 20.98
N PHE A 179 3.12 23.21 20.72
CA PHE A 179 2.46 23.19 19.40
C PHE A 179 3.38 23.74 18.33
N SER A 180 3.92 22.86 17.50
CA SER A 180 4.72 23.23 16.34
C SER A 180 3.86 23.33 15.09
N ILE A 181 4.25 24.19 14.16
CA ILE A 181 3.63 24.27 12.82
C ILE A 181 3.60 22.90 12.13
N LYS A 182 4.63 22.06 12.36
CA LYS A 182 4.69 20.68 11.84
C LYS A 182 3.57 19.80 12.39
N PHE A 183 3.21 19.94 13.67
CA PHE A 183 2.10 19.21 14.26
C PHE A 183 0.74 19.65 13.70
N ILE A 184 0.57 20.95 13.44
CA ILE A 184 -0.65 21.47 12.80
C ILE A 184 -0.77 20.94 11.37
N LEU A 185 0.31 21.03 10.58
CA LEU A 185 0.36 20.48 9.23
C LEU A 185 0.11 18.96 9.22
N PHE A 186 0.65 18.23 10.20
CA PHE A 186 0.38 16.81 10.38
C PHE A 186 -1.10 16.54 10.68
N SER A 187 -1.72 17.34 11.56
CA SER A 187 -3.15 17.22 11.89
C SER A 187 -4.04 17.50 10.68
N LEU A 188 -3.74 18.56 9.94
CA LEU A 188 -4.45 18.91 8.71
C LEU A 188 -4.29 17.81 7.64
N TRP A 189 -3.08 17.28 7.49
CA TRP A 189 -2.80 16.15 6.59
C TRP A 189 -3.67 14.93 6.93
N GLN A 190 -3.76 14.54 8.21
CA GLN A 190 -4.64 13.43 8.62
C GLN A 190 -6.10 13.68 8.26
N ALA A 191 -6.63 14.87 8.59
CA ALA A 191 -8.03 15.20 8.30
C ALA A 191 -8.34 15.16 6.79
N VAL A 192 -7.49 15.76 5.97
CA VAL A 192 -7.68 15.84 4.52
C VAL A 192 -7.51 14.47 3.86
N CYS A 193 -6.42 13.76 4.13
CA CYS A 193 -6.16 12.45 3.53
C CYS A 193 -7.19 11.41 3.96
N GLY A 194 -7.64 11.46 5.21
CA GLY A 194 -8.68 10.56 5.69
C GLY A 194 -10.00 10.77 4.97
N VAL A 195 -10.44 12.03 4.77
CA VAL A 195 -11.65 12.34 3.98
C VAL A 195 -11.49 11.90 2.52
N ILE A 196 -10.35 12.19 1.89
CA ILE A 196 -10.08 11.74 0.51
C ILE A 196 -10.20 10.23 0.40
N LEU A 197 -9.57 9.47 1.30
CA LEU A 197 -9.64 8.01 1.29
C LEU A 197 -11.05 7.51 1.59
N ALA A 198 -11.74 8.10 2.56
CA ALA A 198 -13.11 7.70 2.93
C ALA A 198 -14.08 7.83 1.76
N LEU A 199 -14.00 8.94 1.02
CA LEU A 199 -14.86 9.19 -0.15
C LEU A 199 -14.39 8.47 -1.42
N SER A 200 -13.16 7.94 -1.43
CA SER A 200 -12.60 7.21 -2.58
C SER A 200 -12.76 5.70 -2.44
N HIS A 201 -12.57 5.18 -1.23
CA HIS A 201 -12.70 3.77 -0.87
C HIS A 201 -12.80 3.63 0.67
N GLU A 202 -14.02 3.65 1.18
CA GLU A 202 -14.35 3.67 2.60
C GLU A 202 -13.75 2.49 3.39
N GLY A 203 -13.78 1.27 2.83
CA GLY A 203 -13.19 0.10 3.49
C GLY A 203 -11.68 0.22 3.69
N ILE A 204 -10.96 0.82 2.73
CA ILE A 204 -9.52 1.03 2.84
C ILE A 204 -9.20 2.11 3.87
N ALA A 205 -10.00 3.18 3.89
CA ALA A 205 -9.88 4.23 4.89
C ALA A 205 -10.07 3.66 6.31
N LEU A 206 -11.16 2.93 6.55
CA LEU A 206 -11.53 2.40 7.86
C LEU A 206 -10.61 1.29 8.36
N PHE A 207 -10.28 0.31 7.50
CA PHE A 207 -9.63 -0.91 7.95
C PHE A 207 -8.10 -0.89 7.82
N PHE A 208 -7.54 -0.06 6.94
CA PHE A 208 -6.09 0.02 6.73
C PHE A 208 -5.48 1.34 7.18
N TRP A 209 -5.99 2.47 6.69
CA TRP A 209 -5.35 3.76 6.91
C TRP A 209 -5.62 4.32 8.31
N LEU A 210 -6.89 4.35 8.73
CA LEU A 210 -7.33 4.94 10.00
C LEU A 210 -6.66 4.29 11.23
N PRO A 211 -6.57 2.95 11.37
CA PRO A 211 -6.00 2.33 12.56
C PRO A 211 -4.53 2.70 12.78
N ILE A 212 -3.75 2.74 11.70
CA ILE A 212 -2.32 3.08 11.77
C ILE A 212 -2.14 4.58 12.02
N ASN A 213 -2.84 5.41 11.24
CA ASN A 213 -2.64 6.86 11.33
C ASN A 213 -3.22 7.43 12.62
N TRP A 214 -4.29 6.86 13.17
CA TRP A 214 -4.75 7.19 14.52
C TRP A 214 -3.69 6.81 15.55
N LEU A 215 -3.15 5.59 15.52
CA LEU A 215 -2.10 5.17 16.44
C LEU A 215 -0.88 6.11 16.38
N LEU A 216 -0.40 6.45 15.18
CA LEU A 216 0.68 7.42 14.97
C LEU A 216 0.33 8.78 15.56
N PHE A 217 -0.87 9.27 15.31
CA PHE A 217 -1.33 10.55 15.82
C PHE A 217 -1.46 10.58 17.34
N ALA A 218 -1.91 9.48 17.95
CA ALA A 218 -1.94 9.31 19.38
C ALA A 218 -0.52 9.41 19.97
N VAL A 219 0.47 8.73 19.38
CA VAL A 219 1.88 8.84 19.81
C VAL A 219 2.43 10.26 19.72
N VAL A 220 2.21 10.94 18.60
CA VAL A 220 2.71 12.32 18.44
C VAL A 220 2.02 13.24 19.45
N SER A 221 0.70 13.15 19.59
CA SER A 221 -0.06 14.00 20.52
C SER A 221 0.23 13.71 22.00
N SER A 222 0.79 12.55 22.39
CA SER A 222 1.26 12.33 23.79
C SER A 222 2.29 13.34 24.24
N LYS A 223 3.15 13.76 23.30
CA LYS A 223 4.36 14.51 23.62
C LYS A 223 4.08 16.01 23.73
N LEU A 224 2.91 16.44 23.28
CA LEU A 224 2.44 17.81 23.44
C LEU A 224 2.15 18.10 24.90
N THR A 225 2.86 19.06 25.46
CA THR A 225 2.53 19.65 26.76
C THR A 225 1.75 20.93 26.54
N TYR A 226 0.88 21.24 27.47
CA TYR A 226 0.13 22.49 27.50
C TYR A 226 0.53 23.20 28.79
N PRO A 227 1.53 24.10 28.76
CA PRO A 227 2.05 24.76 29.97
C PRO A 227 0.97 25.48 30.77
N GLN A 228 -0.08 25.96 30.09
CA GLN A 228 -1.21 26.66 30.68
C GLN A 228 -2.22 25.72 31.38
N ILE A 229 -2.10 24.40 31.22
CA ILE A 229 -3.01 23.41 31.79
C ILE A 229 -2.27 22.58 32.83
N GLU A 230 -2.37 22.96 34.11
CA GLU A 230 -1.65 22.29 35.20
C GLU A 230 -2.09 20.83 35.40
N SER A 231 -3.38 20.54 35.23
CA SER A 231 -3.92 19.19 35.45
C SER A 231 -3.59 18.23 34.31
N LEU A 232 -2.87 17.15 34.63
CA LEU A 232 -2.60 16.04 33.70
C LEU A 232 -3.88 15.44 33.11
N ALA A 233 -4.96 15.37 33.89
CA ALA A 233 -6.25 14.86 33.42
C ALA A 233 -6.84 15.75 32.31
N ARG A 234 -6.77 17.07 32.49
CA ARG A 234 -7.21 18.04 31.47
C ARG A 234 -6.33 17.97 30.21
N GLN A 235 -5.01 17.84 30.35
CA GLN A 235 -4.12 17.65 29.20
C GLN A 235 -4.48 16.38 28.41
N LYS A 236 -4.74 15.25 29.10
CA LYS A 236 -5.20 14.01 28.44
C LYS A 236 -6.51 14.24 27.69
N LEU A 237 -7.49 14.91 28.32
CA LEU A 237 -8.77 15.24 27.68
C LEU A 237 -8.57 16.06 26.41
N VAL A 238 -7.77 17.14 26.45
CA VAL A 238 -7.48 17.96 25.27
C VAL A 238 -6.86 17.12 24.14
N ARG A 239 -5.92 16.23 24.46
CA ARG A 239 -5.33 15.32 23.46
C ARG A 239 -6.35 14.37 22.84
N TYR A 240 -7.33 13.88 23.61
CA TYR A 240 -8.41 13.03 23.09
C TYR A 240 -9.38 13.84 22.22
N LEU A 241 -9.79 15.02 22.67
CA LEU A 241 -10.65 15.91 21.88
C LEU A 241 -9.98 16.29 20.56
N TRP A 242 -8.67 16.53 20.57
CA TRP A 242 -7.91 16.84 19.36
C TRP A 242 -7.83 15.63 18.40
N GLN A 243 -7.65 14.41 18.91
CA GLN A 243 -7.74 13.18 18.11
C GLN A 243 -9.11 13.04 17.46
N ILE A 244 -10.19 13.22 18.24
CA ILE A 244 -11.56 13.17 17.73
C ILE A 244 -11.74 14.24 16.64
N LEU A 245 -11.34 15.49 16.90
CA LEU A 245 -11.48 16.58 15.94
C LEU A 245 -10.79 16.28 14.60
N VAL A 246 -9.59 15.70 14.64
CA VAL A 246 -8.80 15.39 13.43
C VAL A 246 -9.40 14.23 12.63
N PHE A 247 -9.92 13.19 13.27
CA PHE A 247 -10.44 12.00 12.59
C PHE A 247 -11.97 11.99 12.41
N LEU A 248 -12.71 12.89 13.08
CA LEU A 248 -14.16 13.01 12.95
C LEU A 248 -14.60 13.25 11.50
N PRO A 249 -13.96 14.14 10.71
CA PRO A 249 -14.32 14.30 9.29
C PRO A 249 -14.23 13.00 8.50
N THR A 250 -13.19 12.20 8.72
CA THR A 250 -13.00 10.88 8.10
C THR A 250 -14.09 9.91 8.51
N ILE A 251 -14.41 9.83 9.82
CA ILE A 251 -15.47 8.95 10.33
C ILE A 251 -16.83 9.34 9.75
N VAL A 252 -17.14 10.64 9.71
CA VAL A 252 -18.37 11.16 9.11
C VAL A 252 -18.43 10.84 7.61
N ALA A 253 -17.32 11.02 6.88
CA ALA A 253 -17.25 10.69 5.46
C ALA A 253 -17.45 9.17 5.21
N CYS A 254 -16.86 8.30 6.05
CA CYS A 254 -17.08 6.86 5.97
C CYS A 254 -18.54 6.49 6.28
N ALA A 255 -19.13 7.09 7.33
CA ALA A 255 -20.53 6.85 7.69
C ALA A 255 -21.48 7.30 6.57
N ALA A 256 -21.19 8.43 5.92
CA ALA A 256 -21.89 8.88 4.74
C ALA A 256 -21.73 7.87 3.59
N ALA A 257 -20.51 7.48 3.23
CA ALA A 257 -20.28 6.50 2.18
C ALA A 257 -21.02 5.17 2.43
N ILE A 258 -21.06 4.68 3.67
CA ILE A 258 -21.81 3.48 4.02
C ILE A 258 -23.33 3.69 3.86
N LYS A 259 -23.85 4.82 4.35
CA LYS A 259 -25.29 5.15 4.25
C LYS A 259 -25.76 5.29 2.80
N TRP A 260 -24.92 5.86 1.94
CA TRP A 260 -25.18 6.07 0.52
C TRP A 260 -24.34 5.14 -0.34
N SER A 261 -24.52 3.82 -0.16
CA SER A 261 -23.78 2.79 -0.87
C SER A 261 -24.07 2.73 -2.38
N GLY A 262 -25.20 3.32 -2.81
CA GLY A 262 -25.73 3.22 -4.16
C GLY A 262 -26.79 2.11 -4.29
N ASN A 263 -27.47 2.08 -5.43
CA ASN A 263 -28.39 1.01 -5.83
C ASN A 263 -28.20 0.71 -7.32
N SER A 264 -28.97 -0.24 -7.87
CA SER A 264 -28.89 -0.62 -9.29
C SER A 264 -29.23 0.52 -10.25
N GLY A 265 -30.15 1.41 -9.87
CA GLY A 265 -30.49 2.62 -10.63
C GLY A 265 -29.31 3.59 -10.70
N THR A 266 -28.68 3.88 -9.56
CA THR A 266 -27.48 4.71 -9.48
C THR A 266 -26.31 4.12 -10.25
N ALA A 267 -26.09 2.81 -10.14
CA ALA A 267 -25.06 2.11 -10.93
C ALA A 267 -25.31 2.25 -12.44
N LEU A 268 -26.56 2.09 -12.89
CA LEU A 268 -26.93 2.25 -14.30
C LEU A 268 -26.77 3.69 -14.78
N ALA A 269 -27.17 4.68 -13.97
CA ALA A 269 -27.03 6.09 -14.30
C ALA A 269 -25.56 6.50 -14.45
N ILE A 270 -24.71 6.08 -13.51
CA ILE A 270 -23.25 6.26 -13.60
C ILE A 270 -22.71 5.58 -14.85
N CYS A 271 -23.08 4.32 -15.11
CA CYS A 271 -22.61 3.60 -16.30
C CYS A 271 -22.94 4.38 -17.58
N LYS A 272 -24.19 4.84 -17.75
CA LYS A 272 -24.63 5.60 -18.93
C LYS A 272 -23.84 6.90 -19.12
N ASN A 273 -23.43 7.56 -18.03
CA ASN A 273 -22.56 8.75 -18.09
C ASN A 273 -21.16 8.44 -18.67
N TRP A 274 -20.70 7.19 -18.56
CA TRP A 274 -19.40 6.73 -19.04
C TRP A 274 -19.43 5.88 -20.32
N GLU A 275 -20.61 5.45 -20.78
CA GLU A 275 -20.83 4.58 -21.93
C GLU A 275 -20.06 5.04 -23.18
N SER A 276 -20.21 6.32 -23.55
CA SER A 276 -19.54 6.91 -24.72
C SER A 276 -18.01 7.04 -24.58
N VAL A 277 -17.51 7.12 -23.35
CA VAL A 277 -16.09 7.35 -23.05
C VAL A 277 -15.33 6.04 -22.93
N LEU A 278 -15.94 5.05 -22.28
CA LEU A 278 -15.33 3.76 -21.96
C LEU A 278 -15.72 2.66 -22.94
N ALA A 279 -16.58 2.94 -23.92
CA ALA A 279 -17.11 1.93 -24.85
C ALA A 279 -17.66 0.69 -24.12
N VAL A 280 -18.28 0.90 -22.95
CA VAL A 280 -18.91 -0.14 -22.13
C VAL A 280 -20.38 -0.25 -22.51
N ASN A 281 -20.91 -1.46 -22.60
CA ASN A 281 -22.34 -1.66 -22.81
C ASN A 281 -23.06 -1.65 -21.46
N CYS A 282 -23.85 -0.62 -21.18
CA CYS A 282 -24.59 -0.51 -19.92
C CYS A 282 -25.91 -1.29 -19.91
N ALA A 283 -26.38 -1.76 -21.08
CA ALA A 283 -27.63 -2.50 -21.22
C ALA A 283 -27.52 -3.95 -20.71
N THR A 284 -26.33 -4.55 -20.84
CA THR A 284 -25.99 -5.78 -20.15
C THR A 284 -25.22 -5.40 -18.90
N GLN A 285 -25.77 -5.60 -17.70
CA GLN A 285 -24.99 -5.52 -16.44
C GLN A 285 -23.97 -6.68 -16.42
N SER A 286 -23.01 -6.62 -17.34
CA SER A 286 -22.02 -7.64 -17.61
C SER A 286 -20.80 -7.47 -16.70
N ALA A 287 -19.84 -8.39 -16.83
CA ALA A 287 -18.50 -8.27 -16.24
C ALA A 287 -17.83 -6.91 -16.54
N ASP A 288 -18.30 -6.20 -17.56
CA ASP A 288 -17.72 -4.97 -18.09
C ASP A 288 -17.86 -3.77 -17.16
N THR A 289 -18.73 -3.86 -16.14
CA THR A 289 -19.03 -2.77 -15.20
C THR A 289 -18.85 -3.18 -13.75
N ALA A 290 -18.04 -4.23 -13.50
CA ALA A 290 -18.01 -4.95 -12.21
C ALA A 290 -17.87 -4.04 -10.97
N ALA A 291 -17.04 -3.00 -10.99
CA ALA A 291 -16.91 -2.09 -9.84
C ALA A 291 -18.11 -1.15 -9.66
N ILE A 292 -18.74 -0.72 -10.77
CA ILE A 292 -19.95 0.12 -10.76
C ILE A 292 -21.16 -0.73 -10.34
N SER A 293 -21.29 -1.96 -10.84
CA SER A 293 -22.35 -2.88 -10.43
C SER A 293 -22.21 -3.31 -8.97
N ALA A 294 -20.98 -3.34 -8.42
CA ALA A 294 -20.78 -3.58 -7.00
C ALA A 294 -21.37 -2.50 -6.07
N LEU A 295 -21.81 -1.35 -6.60
CA LEU A 295 -22.59 -0.38 -5.82
C LEU A 295 -23.96 -0.94 -5.39
N SER A 296 -24.54 -1.87 -6.16
CA SER A 296 -25.82 -2.49 -5.83
C SER A 296 -25.72 -3.75 -4.97
N TRP A 297 -24.51 -4.20 -4.62
CA TRP A 297 -24.33 -5.38 -3.79
C TRP A 297 -24.86 -5.14 -2.38
N ASP A 298 -25.76 -6.00 -1.94
CA ASP A 298 -26.14 -6.11 -0.53
C ASP A 298 -25.13 -6.97 0.24
N LEU A 299 -25.35 -7.10 1.55
CA LEU A 299 -24.47 -7.91 2.40
C LEU A 299 -24.52 -9.40 2.04
N SER A 300 -25.66 -9.89 1.55
CA SER A 300 -25.84 -11.29 1.17
C SER A 300 -25.05 -11.62 -0.09
N GLU A 301 -25.09 -10.76 -1.10
CA GLU A 301 -24.29 -10.88 -2.31
C GLU A 301 -22.79 -10.78 -1.99
N ALA A 302 -22.38 -9.78 -1.19
CA ALA A 302 -21.00 -9.66 -0.74
C ALA A 302 -20.52 -10.94 -0.01
N TRP A 303 -21.33 -11.46 0.91
CA TRP A 303 -21.05 -12.70 1.62
C TRP A 303 -20.98 -13.92 0.70
N SER A 304 -21.89 -14.03 -0.28
CA SER A 304 -21.88 -15.14 -1.25
C SER A 304 -20.59 -15.15 -2.06
N LYS A 305 -20.15 -13.97 -2.54
CA LYS A 305 -18.89 -13.82 -3.28
C LYS A 305 -17.68 -14.14 -2.40
N SER A 306 -17.64 -13.62 -1.17
CA SER A 306 -16.58 -13.91 -0.19
C SER A 306 -16.52 -15.37 0.25
N GLY A 307 -17.69 -15.97 0.50
CA GLY A 307 -17.83 -17.37 0.92
C GLY A 307 -17.29 -18.33 -0.13
N PHE A 308 -17.50 -18.03 -1.42
CA PHE A 308 -16.89 -18.79 -2.50
C PHE A 308 -15.35 -18.73 -2.44
N THR A 309 -14.77 -17.55 -2.21
CA THR A 309 -13.31 -17.39 -2.06
C THR A 309 -12.76 -18.11 -0.82
N LEU A 310 -13.51 -18.07 0.28
CA LEU A 310 -13.17 -18.77 1.52
C LEU A 310 -13.17 -20.29 1.35
N LEU A 311 -14.19 -20.83 0.66
CA LEU A 311 -14.34 -22.25 0.40
C LEU A 311 -13.32 -22.77 -0.62
N ASP A 312 -12.82 -21.91 -1.50
CA ASP A 312 -11.58 -22.13 -2.28
C ASP A 312 -10.32 -22.03 -1.38
N THR A 313 -10.41 -22.70 -0.23
CA THR A 313 -9.50 -22.75 0.93
C THR A 313 -8.04 -22.98 0.54
N GLY A 314 -7.77 -23.64 -0.58
CA GLY A 314 -6.42 -23.81 -1.11
C GLY A 314 -5.73 -22.48 -1.39
N VAL A 315 -6.46 -21.53 -2.00
CA VAL A 315 -5.92 -20.22 -2.37
C VAL A 315 -5.62 -19.37 -1.13
N VAL A 316 -6.49 -19.39 -0.11
CA VAL A 316 -6.28 -18.65 1.14
C VAL A 316 -5.01 -19.08 1.87
N LEU A 317 -4.81 -20.39 2.04
CA LEU A 317 -3.62 -20.93 2.71
C LEU A 317 -2.34 -20.62 1.91
N LEU A 318 -2.44 -20.65 0.57
CA LEU A 318 -1.35 -20.27 -0.33
C LEU A 318 -0.94 -18.80 -0.22
N TRP A 319 -1.82 -17.89 0.19
CA TRP A 319 -1.46 -16.48 0.46
C TRP A 319 -0.98 -16.25 1.89
N PHE A 320 -1.58 -16.97 2.84
CA PHE A 320 -1.27 -16.82 4.27
C PHE A 320 0.18 -17.25 4.57
N ILE A 321 0.65 -18.36 4.01
CA ILE A 321 2.01 -18.88 4.26
C ILE A 321 3.08 -17.89 3.77
N PRO A 322 3.10 -17.42 2.50
CA PRO A 322 4.03 -16.40 2.05
C PRO A 322 3.90 -15.11 2.85
N PHE A 323 2.70 -14.66 3.18
CA PHE A 323 2.51 -13.44 3.97
C PHE A 323 3.20 -13.52 5.33
N TRP A 324 3.01 -14.62 6.08
CA TRP A 324 3.68 -14.81 7.37
C TRP A 324 5.17 -15.05 7.24
N PHE A 325 5.60 -15.74 6.19
CA PHE A 325 7.02 -15.89 5.88
C PHE A 325 7.69 -14.52 5.64
N TRP A 326 7.07 -13.68 4.81
CA TRP A 326 7.55 -12.32 4.53
C TRP A 326 7.50 -11.44 5.77
N THR A 327 6.44 -11.56 6.58
CA THR A 327 6.36 -10.90 7.88
C THR A 327 7.52 -11.35 8.78
N GLY A 328 7.87 -12.63 8.81
CA GLY A 328 9.03 -13.14 9.53
C GLY A 328 10.37 -12.54 9.06
N ILE A 329 10.55 -12.38 7.74
CA ILE A 329 11.69 -11.66 7.17
C ILE A 329 11.69 -10.20 7.65
N HIS A 330 10.53 -9.55 7.65
CA HIS A 330 10.40 -8.16 8.12
C HIS A 330 10.75 -8.04 9.60
N LEU A 331 10.31 -8.97 10.45
CA LEU A 331 10.68 -9.04 11.87
C LEU A 331 12.18 -9.18 12.08
N ARG A 332 12.85 -10.00 11.27
CA ARG A 332 14.31 -10.16 11.33
C ARG A 332 15.04 -8.88 10.94
N ILE A 333 14.58 -8.24 9.86
CA ILE A 333 15.13 -6.96 9.40
C ILE A 333 14.91 -5.89 10.47
N ALA A 334 13.73 -5.84 11.07
CA ALA A 334 13.40 -4.95 12.19
C ALA A 334 14.42 -5.10 13.34
N ASN A 335 14.70 -6.34 13.74
CA ASN A 335 15.67 -6.62 14.81
C ASN A 335 17.07 -6.07 14.50
N LYS A 336 17.53 -6.20 13.25
CA LYS A 336 18.83 -5.64 12.81
C LYS A 336 18.86 -4.11 12.80
N VAL A 337 17.73 -3.46 12.57
CA VAL A 337 17.62 -1.99 12.55
C VAL A 337 17.24 -1.40 13.90
N SER A 338 17.61 -2.09 14.98
CA SER A 338 17.40 -1.65 16.36
C SER A 338 15.93 -1.45 16.73
N ILE A 339 15.01 -2.11 16.01
CA ILE A 339 13.60 -2.18 16.36
C ILE A 339 13.36 -3.47 17.12
N SER A 340 12.72 -3.35 18.28
CA SER A 340 12.21 -4.47 19.07
C SER A 340 11.37 -5.42 18.18
N PRO A 341 11.66 -6.73 18.16
CA PRO A 341 10.77 -7.71 17.53
C PRO A 341 9.34 -7.64 18.08
N SER A 342 9.20 -7.34 19.37
CA SER A 342 7.90 -7.16 20.02
C SER A 342 7.12 -5.99 19.41
N PHE A 343 7.78 -4.86 19.14
CA PHE A 343 7.16 -3.73 18.45
C PHE A 343 6.57 -4.13 17.10
N SER A 344 7.34 -4.86 16.30
CA SER A 344 6.91 -5.23 14.94
C SER A 344 5.74 -6.22 14.97
N VAL A 345 5.75 -7.18 15.91
CA VAL A 345 4.61 -8.08 16.15
C VAL A 345 3.38 -7.33 16.62
N LYS A 346 3.54 -6.36 17.54
CA LYS A 346 2.44 -5.53 18.04
C LYS A 346 1.79 -4.69 16.94
N ILE A 347 2.59 -4.12 16.03
CA ILE A 347 2.09 -3.37 14.87
C ILE A 347 1.39 -4.30 13.88
N ALA A 348 1.96 -5.47 13.60
CA ALA A 348 1.32 -6.47 12.74
C ALA A 348 -0.02 -6.94 13.31
N ALA A 349 -0.07 -7.23 14.61
CA ALA A 349 -1.30 -7.61 15.30
C ALA A 349 -2.33 -6.47 15.33
N TRP A 350 -1.89 -5.23 15.56
CA TRP A 350 -2.76 -4.05 15.49
C TRP A 350 -3.42 -3.94 14.11
N ILE A 351 -2.63 -3.97 13.04
CA ILE A 351 -3.13 -3.90 11.66
C ILE A 351 -4.03 -5.10 11.34
N GLY A 352 -3.64 -6.31 11.76
CA GLY A 352 -4.40 -7.53 11.55
C GLY A 352 -5.78 -7.50 12.20
N ILE A 353 -5.89 -7.01 13.45
CA ILE A 353 -7.18 -6.91 14.16
C ILE A 353 -8.15 -5.99 13.42
N PHE A 354 -7.68 -4.82 12.97
CA PHE A 354 -8.55 -3.86 12.30
C PHE A 354 -8.86 -4.23 10.84
N THR A 355 -8.02 -5.05 10.20
CA THR A 355 -8.29 -5.55 8.85
C THR A 355 -9.12 -6.83 8.84
N LEU A 356 -9.20 -7.57 9.95
CA LEU A 356 -9.97 -8.83 10.04
C LEU A 356 -11.41 -8.72 9.47
N PRO A 357 -12.19 -7.66 9.77
CA PRO A 357 -13.53 -7.54 9.20
C PRO A 357 -13.54 -7.59 7.67
N ILE A 358 -12.54 -7.00 7.00
CA ILE A 358 -12.49 -6.96 5.53
C ILE A 358 -12.32 -8.36 4.94
N TYR A 359 -11.54 -9.23 5.59
CA TYR A 359 -11.36 -10.62 5.17
C TYR A 359 -12.65 -11.42 5.23
N LEU A 360 -13.59 -11.05 6.11
CA LEU A 360 -14.88 -11.72 6.20
C LEU A 360 -15.83 -11.27 5.08
N ILE A 361 -15.75 -10.00 4.65
CA ILE A 361 -16.78 -9.38 3.80
C ILE A 361 -16.34 -9.10 2.36
N GLY A 362 -15.10 -9.35 1.97
CA GLY A 362 -14.75 -9.25 0.55
C GLY A 362 -13.81 -10.33 0.07
N TRP A 363 -13.50 -10.21 -1.22
CA TRP A 363 -12.97 -11.28 -2.05
C TRP A 363 -11.44 -11.16 -2.21
N ASP A 364 -10.88 -9.96 -2.19
CA ASP A 364 -9.53 -9.71 -2.71
C ASP A 364 -8.42 -9.85 -1.65
N TRP A 365 -8.22 -11.08 -1.17
CA TRP A 365 -7.37 -11.37 -0.02
C TRP A 365 -5.89 -11.14 -0.27
N GLY A 366 -5.38 -11.57 -1.43
CA GLY A 366 -3.96 -11.42 -1.80
C GLY A 366 -3.53 -9.96 -1.76
N ARG A 367 -4.37 -9.07 -2.31
CA ARG A 367 -4.17 -7.62 -2.25
C ARG A 367 -4.14 -7.09 -0.83
N TRP A 368 -5.09 -7.50 0.01
CA TRP A 368 -5.15 -7.04 1.39
C TRP A 368 -3.95 -7.47 2.21
N PHE A 369 -3.43 -8.69 1.99
CA PHE A 369 -2.18 -9.13 2.58
C PHE A 369 -1.01 -8.27 2.12
N ALA A 370 -0.90 -7.95 0.83
CA ALA A 370 0.14 -7.06 0.32
C ALA A 370 0.06 -5.65 0.96
N MET A 371 -1.15 -5.08 1.06
CA MET A 371 -1.37 -3.79 1.73
C MET A 371 -0.95 -3.82 3.20
N GLN A 372 -1.35 -4.85 3.96
CA GLN A 372 -0.91 -5.00 5.35
C GLN A 372 0.61 -5.10 5.45
N SER A 373 1.21 -5.94 4.61
CA SER A 373 2.65 -6.17 4.57
C SER A 373 3.41 -4.87 4.31
N MET A 374 2.98 -4.09 3.32
CA MET A 374 3.56 -2.79 3.01
C MET A 374 3.39 -1.77 4.14
N LEU A 375 2.24 -1.74 4.81
CA LEU A 375 1.99 -0.81 5.91
C LEU A 375 2.82 -1.15 7.16
N ILE A 376 2.92 -2.44 7.50
CA ILE A 376 3.80 -2.93 8.58
C ILE A 376 5.24 -2.54 8.25
N LEU A 377 5.73 -2.92 7.07
CA LEU A 377 7.11 -2.69 6.69
C LEU A 377 7.43 -1.20 6.52
N ALA A 378 6.53 -0.39 5.97
CA ALA A 378 6.70 1.06 5.91
C ALA A 378 6.84 1.68 7.31
N THR A 379 6.00 1.25 8.26
CA THR A 379 6.04 1.72 9.66
C THR A 379 7.37 1.36 10.30
N VAL A 380 7.80 0.10 10.18
CA VAL A 380 9.08 -0.39 10.70
C VAL A 380 10.25 0.34 10.05
N LEU A 381 10.35 0.37 8.71
CA LEU A 381 11.48 0.96 8.00
C LEU A 381 11.61 2.47 8.23
N ILE A 382 10.50 3.21 8.25
CA ILE A 382 10.56 4.67 8.40
C ILE A 382 10.82 5.08 9.84
N LEU A 383 10.33 4.33 10.83
CA LEU A 383 10.60 4.59 12.25
C LEU A 383 11.86 3.91 12.78
N ALA A 384 12.57 3.12 11.96
CA ALA A 384 13.86 2.57 12.30
C ALA A 384 14.83 3.67 12.76
N ASP A 385 15.50 3.40 13.87
CA ASP A 385 16.45 4.32 14.53
C ASP A 385 15.84 5.68 14.95
N SER A 386 14.51 5.75 15.13
CA SER A 386 13.86 6.95 15.68
C SER A 386 13.37 6.71 17.10
N GLN A 387 13.44 7.73 17.95
CA GLN A 387 12.86 7.68 19.30
C GLN A 387 11.36 7.34 19.27
N TRP A 388 10.68 7.65 18.15
CA TRP A 388 9.27 7.34 17.93
C TRP A 388 8.95 5.85 17.94
N SER A 389 9.88 4.95 17.58
CA SER A 389 9.63 3.51 17.62
C SER A 389 9.41 3.02 19.05
N ALA A 390 10.26 3.44 19.99
CA ALA A 390 10.14 3.11 21.41
C ALA A 390 8.85 3.70 22.02
N ASP A 391 8.51 4.94 21.67
CA ASP A 391 7.28 5.58 22.14
C ASP A 391 6.01 4.90 21.64
N LEU A 392 6.00 4.50 20.36
CA LEU A 392 4.90 3.78 19.75
C LEU A 392 4.79 2.35 20.33
N GLU A 393 5.91 1.69 20.63
CA GLU A 393 5.91 0.42 21.35
C GLU A 393 5.29 0.54 22.74
N ALA A 394 5.71 1.55 23.53
CA ALA A 394 5.20 1.77 24.87
C ALA A 394 3.69 2.07 24.88
N ARG A 395 3.19 2.78 23.87
CA ARG A 395 1.74 3.01 23.69
C ARG A 395 0.98 1.74 23.35
N LEU A 396 1.52 0.91 22.46
CA LEU A 396 0.94 -0.39 22.14
C LEU A 396 0.88 -1.26 23.41
N ASP A 397 1.96 -1.30 24.20
CA ASP A 397 1.98 -2.03 25.48
C ASP A 397 0.88 -1.58 26.44
N LEU A 398 0.68 -0.27 26.58
CA LEU A 398 -0.38 0.26 27.42
C LEU A 398 -1.76 -0.20 26.94
N TRP A 399 -2.01 -0.15 25.64
CA TRP A 399 -3.28 -0.57 25.06
C TRP A 399 -3.52 -2.06 25.26
N TYR A 400 -2.53 -2.91 24.93
CA TYR A 400 -2.61 -4.36 25.12
C TYR A 400 -2.90 -4.72 26.58
N ARG A 401 -2.22 -4.06 27.54
CA ARG A 401 -2.46 -4.25 28.97
C ARG A 401 -3.86 -3.85 29.41
N GLN A 402 -4.43 -2.77 28.85
CA GLN A 402 -5.77 -2.29 29.18
C GLN A 402 -6.88 -3.14 28.54
N SER A 403 -6.63 -3.74 27.37
CA SER A 403 -7.56 -4.64 26.73
C SER A 403 -7.57 -6.02 27.39
N SER A 404 -8.49 -6.23 28.34
CA SER A 404 -8.68 -7.52 29.03
C SER A 404 -8.89 -8.70 28.06
N ILE A 405 -9.50 -8.42 26.91
CA ILE A 405 -9.80 -9.38 25.83
C ILE A 405 -8.53 -9.86 25.11
N ILE A 406 -7.48 -9.03 25.04
CA ILE A 406 -6.29 -9.30 24.22
C ILE A 406 -5.09 -9.74 25.07
N ASN A 407 -5.09 -9.47 26.38
CA ASN A 407 -4.01 -9.85 27.29
C ASN A 407 -3.70 -11.36 27.31
N ARG A 408 -4.69 -12.23 27.11
CA ARG A 408 -4.47 -13.70 27.11
C ARG A 408 -3.71 -14.19 25.88
N PRO A 409 -4.10 -13.87 24.63
CA PRO A 409 -3.32 -14.20 23.44
C PRO A 409 -1.98 -13.42 23.36
N PHE A 410 -1.82 -12.32 24.08
CA PHE A 410 -0.56 -11.56 24.04
C PHE A 410 0.60 -12.20 24.83
N ARG A 411 0.34 -12.96 25.89
CA ARG A 411 1.40 -13.79 26.51
C ARG A 411 1.95 -14.83 25.52
N TRP A 412 1.11 -15.30 24.60
CA TRP A 412 1.54 -16.16 23.52
C TRP A 412 2.43 -15.43 22.51
N SER A 413 2.20 -14.15 22.23
CA SER A 413 3.01 -13.42 21.23
C SER A 413 4.46 -13.23 21.64
N GLN A 414 4.75 -13.07 22.95
CA GLN A 414 6.14 -13.00 23.44
C GLN A 414 6.87 -14.33 23.19
N ASN A 415 6.22 -15.45 23.54
CA ASN A 415 6.75 -16.79 23.27
C ASN A 415 6.85 -17.06 21.75
N PHE A 416 5.89 -16.56 20.97
CA PHE A 416 5.86 -16.71 19.52
C PHE A 416 6.93 -15.88 18.81
N SER A 417 7.20 -14.64 19.27
CA SER A 417 8.29 -13.83 18.72
C SER A 417 9.65 -14.49 18.97
N GLN A 418 9.84 -15.05 20.18
CA GLN A 418 11.06 -15.78 20.50
C GLN A 418 11.16 -17.04 19.64
N PHE A 419 10.07 -17.80 19.50
CA PHE A 419 10.00 -18.98 18.65
C PHE A 419 10.30 -18.68 17.17
N ILE A 420 9.75 -17.60 16.60
CA ILE A 420 10.04 -17.17 15.22
C ILE A 420 11.52 -16.81 15.08
N LEU A 421 12.09 -16.05 16.02
CA LEU A 421 13.49 -15.65 15.96
C LEU A 421 14.42 -16.87 16.03
N ASP A 422 14.18 -17.80 16.96
CA ASP A 422 14.98 -19.00 17.13
C ASP A 422 14.91 -19.92 15.90
N ARG A 423 13.71 -20.09 15.32
CA ARG A 423 13.50 -20.95 14.14
C ARG A 423 13.95 -20.29 12.83
N SER A 424 13.72 -18.99 12.65
CA SER A 424 14.13 -18.28 11.42
C SER A 424 15.63 -18.34 11.20
N THR A 425 16.43 -18.28 12.27
CA THR A 425 17.89 -18.41 12.21
C THR A 425 18.32 -19.78 11.65
N LYS A 426 17.59 -20.85 11.99
CA LYS A 426 17.88 -22.22 11.55
C LYS A 426 17.40 -22.51 10.12
N TYR A 427 16.24 -21.98 9.71
CA TYR A 427 15.67 -22.22 8.39
C TYR A 427 16.23 -21.30 7.29
N PHE A 428 16.81 -20.14 7.62
CA PHE A 428 17.29 -19.19 6.61
C PHE A 428 18.52 -19.71 5.84
N ASN A 429 19.42 -20.45 6.50
CA ASN A 429 20.57 -21.07 5.84
C ASN A 429 20.17 -22.21 4.90
N PHE A 430 18.99 -22.81 5.11
CA PHE A 430 18.50 -23.92 4.31
C PHE A 430 17.60 -23.46 3.14
N SER A 431 17.16 -22.21 3.10
CA SER A 431 15.99 -21.83 2.30
C SER A 431 16.20 -20.74 1.26
N ALA A 432 17.28 -19.96 1.28
CA ALA A 432 17.47 -18.90 0.28
C ALA A 432 17.54 -19.43 -1.17
N SER A 433 18.14 -20.60 -1.40
CA SER A 433 18.21 -21.25 -2.71
C SER A 433 16.94 -22.01 -3.10
N THR A 434 16.29 -22.70 -2.15
CA THR A 434 15.06 -23.47 -2.39
C THR A 434 13.82 -22.59 -2.50
N LEU A 435 13.80 -21.41 -1.84
CA LEU A 435 12.68 -20.47 -1.86
C LEU A 435 12.68 -19.54 -3.06
N TRP A 436 13.84 -19.26 -3.68
CA TRP A 436 13.83 -18.62 -5.00
C TRP A 436 13.08 -19.50 -6.00
N TYR A 437 13.27 -20.82 -5.91
CA TYR A 437 12.52 -21.79 -6.69
C TYR A 437 11.03 -21.88 -6.31
N SER A 438 10.66 -21.91 -5.03
CA SER A 438 9.24 -22.01 -4.66
C SER A 438 8.45 -20.70 -4.73
N GLY A 439 9.11 -19.53 -4.62
CA GLY A 439 8.52 -18.23 -4.96
C GLY A 439 8.20 -18.11 -6.44
N VAL A 440 9.05 -18.67 -7.31
CA VAL A 440 8.80 -18.84 -8.76
C VAL A 440 7.67 -19.85 -9.04
N ILE A 441 7.50 -20.87 -8.18
CA ILE A 441 6.43 -21.88 -8.30
C ILE A 441 5.11 -21.42 -7.64
N GLY A 442 5.12 -20.41 -6.77
CA GLY A 442 3.94 -19.71 -6.21
C GLY A 442 3.44 -18.52 -7.05
N LEU A 443 4.19 -18.19 -8.11
CA LEU A 443 3.83 -17.26 -9.18
C LEU A 443 3.00 -17.83 -10.37
N PRO A 444 2.37 -19.04 -10.40
CA PRO A 444 1.88 -19.62 -11.66
C PRO A 444 0.79 -18.79 -12.30
N HIS A 445 -0.14 -18.19 -11.54
CA HIS A 445 -1.25 -17.50 -12.20
C HIS A 445 -0.82 -16.15 -12.80
N CYS A 446 -0.19 -15.27 -12.02
CA CYS A 446 0.23 -13.95 -12.55
C CYS A 446 1.46 -14.04 -13.46
N CYS A 447 2.46 -14.89 -13.18
CA CYS A 447 3.60 -15.05 -14.09
C CYS A 447 3.33 -15.96 -15.27
N ALA A 448 2.50 -17.01 -15.22
CA ALA A 448 2.17 -17.73 -16.46
C ALA A 448 1.30 -16.87 -17.36
N THR A 449 0.39 -16.05 -16.82
CA THR A 449 -0.35 -15.07 -17.63
C THR A 449 0.57 -13.99 -18.18
N THR A 450 1.45 -13.39 -17.37
CA THR A 450 2.41 -12.36 -17.84
C THR A 450 3.44 -12.93 -18.81
N LEU A 451 3.96 -14.14 -18.57
CA LEU A 451 4.92 -14.82 -19.46
C LEU A 451 4.23 -15.30 -20.73
N ALA A 452 3.01 -15.82 -20.68
CA ALA A 452 2.22 -16.15 -21.87
C ALA A 452 1.87 -14.89 -22.68
N ILE A 453 1.63 -13.75 -22.02
CA ILE A 453 1.42 -12.45 -22.67
C ILE A 453 2.72 -11.92 -23.27
N LEU A 454 3.86 -12.03 -22.58
CA LEU A 454 5.16 -11.63 -23.11
C LEU A 454 5.61 -12.50 -24.29
N VAL A 455 5.35 -13.81 -24.22
CA VAL A 455 5.67 -14.78 -25.28
C VAL A 455 4.72 -14.67 -26.48
N LYS A 456 3.44 -14.32 -26.27
CA LYS A 456 2.46 -14.15 -27.37
C LYS A 456 2.39 -12.72 -27.93
N GLY A 457 2.76 -11.71 -27.15
CA GLY A 457 2.56 -10.30 -27.46
C GLY A 457 3.80 -9.54 -27.96
N PHE A 458 5.01 -10.09 -27.80
CA PHE A 458 6.24 -9.48 -28.31
C PHE A 458 6.89 -10.37 -29.38
N PRO A 459 7.40 -9.79 -30.49
CA PRO A 459 8.27 -10.53 -31.40
C PRO A 459 9.51 -10.98 -30.61
N GLY A 460 9.86 -12.27 -30.70
CA GLY A 460 10.83 -12.96 -29.84
C GLY A 460 12.23 -12.32 -29.71
N GLY A 461 12.56 -11.31 -30.52
CA GLY A 461 13.81 -10.55 -30.42
C GLY A 461 13.95 -9.71 -29.15
N PHE A 462 12.86 -9.18 -28.56
CA PHE A 462 12.97 -8.26 -27.40
C PHE A 462 13.37 -8.99 -26.11
N ILE A 463 12.85 -10.19 -25.89
CA ILE A 463 13.18 -11.03 -24.73
C ILE A 463 14.62 -11.53 -24.83
N VAL A 464 15.08 -11.93 -26.03
CA VAL A 464 16.47 -12.35 -26.27
C VAL A 464 17.45 -11.18 -26.09
N ALA A 465 17.09 -9.97 -26.50
CA ALA A 465 17.91 -8.78 -26.29
C ALA A 465 18.01 -8.39 -24.81
N ALA A 466 16.91 -8.48 -24.05
CA ALA A 466 16.93 -8.26 -22.60
C ALA A 466 17.80 -9.30 -21.89
N ILE A 467 17.67 -10.60 -22.23
CA ILE A 467 18.50 -11.67 -21.66
C ILE A 467 19.99 -11.46 -21.99
N ARG A 468 20.32 -11.04 -23.21
CA ARG A 468 21.71 -10.71 -23.60
C ARG A 468 22.30 -9.51 -22.85
N LEU A 469 21.47 -8.52 -22.49
CA LEU A 469 21.86 -7.41 -21.61
C LEU A 469 22.12 -7.87 -20.16
N PHE A 470 21.50 -8.96 -19.71
CA PHE A 470 21.72 -9.55 -18.39
C PHE A 470 22.90 -10.53 -18.31
N THR A 471 23.43 -10.99 -19.44
CA THR A 471 24.64 -11.81 -19.52
C THR A 471 25.93 -10.99 -19.68
N ILE A 472 25.90 -9.67 -19.43
CA ILE A 472 27.14 -8.89 -19.34
C ILE A 472 27.87 -9.32 -18.07
N ASP A 473 29.05 -9.89 -18.29
CA ASP A 473 30.04 -10.39 -17.34
C ASP A 473 30.06 -9.61 -16.01
N LEU A 474 29.56 -10.25 -14.96
CA LEU A 474 29.79 -9.88 -13.57
C LEU A 474 30.89 -10.80 -12.99
N SER A 475 32.06 -10.79 -13.60
CA SER A 475 33.28 -11.27 -12.96
C SER A 475 34.00 -10.09 -12.25
N PRO A 476 34.69 -10.34 -11.12
CA PRO A 476 35.14 -9.30 -10.18
C PRO A 476 36.05 -8.22 -10.77
#